data_AF-A0A3M2HK72-F1
#
_entry.id   AF-A0A3M2HK72-F1
#
_cell.length_a   1.000
_cell.length_b   1.000
_cell.length_c   1.000
_cell.angle_alpha   90.00
_cell.angle_beta   90.00
_cell.angle_gamma   90.00
#
_symmetry.space_group_name_H-M   'P 1'
#
loop_
_entity.id
_entity.type
_entity.pdbx_description
1 polymer ?
#
loop_
_entity_poly.entity_id
_entity_poly.type
_entity_poly.pdbx_seq_one_letter_code
_entity_poly.pdbx_strand_id
1 'polypeptide(L)' 'LKLCLPVAPELELYKELLAYLNPFAVAFRYPGEFATKEQARQAIKAMQTLRPILRKHLNLEGE' A
#
# COMPACT_ATOMS: atom_id res chain seq x y z
N LEU A 1 -2.24 -9.73 -1.70
CA LEU A 1 -2.92 -9.51 -3.00
C LEU A 1 -3.85 -10.65 -3.40
N LYS A 2 -3.39 -11.90 -3.53
CA LYS A 2 -4.21 -13.03 -4.03
C LYS A 2 -5.61 -13.16 -3.42
N LEU A 3 -5.75 -12.97 -2.11
CA LEU A 3 -7.04 -13.05 -1.40
C LEU A 3 -8.00 -11.90 -1.73
N CYS A 4 -7.49 -10.77 -2.22
CA CYS A 4 -8.28 -9.58 -2.53
C CYS A 4 -8.77 -9.56 -3.98
N LEU A 5 -8.14 -10.30 -4.89
CA LEU A 5 -8.49 -10.29 -6.32
C LEU A 5 -9.95 -10.67 -6.62
N PRO A 6 -10.60 -11.61 -5.90
CA PRO A 6 -12.01 -11.92 -6.16
C PRO A 6 -12.98 -10.75 -5.88
N VAL A 7 -12.59 -9.79 -5.04
CA VAL A 7 -13.44 -8.65 -4.63
C VAL A 7 -12.96 -7.30 -5.19
N ALA A 8 -11.68 -7.21 -5.55
CA ALA A 8 -11.06 -6.02 -6.11
C ALA A 8 -9.99 -6.41 -7.16
N PRO A 9 -10.40 -6.89 -8.35
CA PRO A 9 -9.48 -7.32 -9.41
C PRO A 9 -8.53 -6.22 -9.88
N GLU A 10 -8.95 -4.95 -9.82
CA GLU A 10 -8.14 -3.79 -10.22
C GLU A 10 -6.86 -3.63 -9.39
N LEU A 11 -6.79 -4.25 -8.20
CA LEU A 11 -5.58 -4.22 -7.37
C LEU A 11 -4.39 -4.91 -8.05
N GLU A 12 -4.60 -5.77 -9.04
CA GLU A 12 -3.50 -6.37 -9.81
C GLU A 12 -2.71 -5.31 -10.59
N LEU A 13 -3.36 -4.23 -11.05
CA LEU A 13 -2.70 -3.10 -11.71
C LEU A 13 -1.71 -2.37 -10.80
N TYR A 14 -1.90 -2.49 -9.48
CA TYR A 14 -1.10 -1.83 -8.46
C TYR A 14 -0.21 -2.79 -7.67
N LYS A 15 -0.03 -4.03 -8.17
CA LYS A 15 0.75 -5.07 -7.50
C LYS A 15 2.13 -4.60 -7.06
N GLU A 16 2.86 -3.90 -7.92
CA GLU A 16 4.20 -3.40 -7.60
C GLU A 16 4.19 -2.34 -6.50
N LEU A 17 3.19 -1.45 -6.48
CA LEU A 17 3.04 -0.47 -5.41
C LEU A 17 2.68 -1.14 -4.08
N LEU A 18 1.80 -2.14 -4.11
CA LEU A 18 1.42 -2.92 -2.94
C LEU A 18 2.61 -3.72 -2.39
N ALA A 19 3.41 -4.32 -3.26
CA ALA A 19 4.63 -5.03 -2.88
C ALA A 19 5.67 -4.06 -2.27
N TYR A 20 5.83 -2.88 -2.87
CA TYR A 20 6.73 -1.84 -2.37
C TYR A 20 6.36 -1.35 -0.96
N LEU A 21 5.07 -1.27 -0.64
CA LEU A 21 4.60 -0.85 0.69
C LEU A 21 4.71 -1.94 1.76
N ASN A 22 4.86 -3.21 1.39
CA ASN A 22 4.83 -4.33 2.32
C ASN A 22 5.91 -4.25 3.44
N PRO A 23 7.18 -3.88 3.17
CA PRO A 23 8.21 -3.72 4.21
C PRO A 23 7.87 -2.63 5.24
N PHE A 24 7.12 -1.59 4.85
CA PHE A 24 6.71 -0.51 5.76
C PHE A 24 5.68 -0.97 6.79
N ALA A 25 4.99 -2.10 6.57
CA ALA A 25 4.01 -2.64 7.51
C ALA A 25 4.67 -3.46 8.64
N VAL A 26 5.85 -4.05 8.39
CA VAL A 26 6.50 -4.99 9.32
C VAL A 26 8.00 -4.69 9.47
N ALA A 27 8.78 -4.81 8.40
CA ALA A 27 10.25 -4.75 8.46
C ALA A 27 10.79 -3.43 9.05
N PHE A 28 10.22 -2.28 8.66
CA PHE A 28 10.67 -0.98 9.16
C PHE A 28 10.06 -0.57 10.51
N ARG A 29 9.24 -1.43 11.13
CA ARG A 29 8.63 -1.18 12.45
C ARG A 29 9.37 -1.86 13.60
N TYR A 30 10.09 -2.94 13.32
CA TYR A 30 10.84 -3.69 14.31
C TYR A 30 12.35 -3.42 14.15
N PRO A 31 13.10 -3.37 15.26
CA PRO A 31 14.51 -2.98 15.23
C PRO A 31 15.32 -3.93 14.33
N GLY A 32 16.06 -3.35 13.38
CA GLY A 32 16.92 -4.08 12.46
C GLY A 32 17.02 -3.43 11.07
N GLU A 33 15.93 -2.85 10.58
CA GLU A 33 15.87 -2.20 9.27
C GLU A 33 15.20 -0.83 9.35
N PHE A 34 15.78 0.16 8.67
CA PHE A 34 15.22 1.51 8.56
C PHE A 34 15.06 1.88 7.10
N ALA A 35 13.90 2.46 6.77
CA ALA A 35 13.71 3.07 5.46
C ALA A 35 14.60 4.32 5.33
N THR A 36 15.20 4.51 4.15
CA THR A 36 15.79 5.79 3.78
C THR A 36 14.71 6.85 3.61
N LYS A 37 15.12 8.13 3.62
CA LYS A 37 14.21 9.26 3.38
C LYS A 37 13.55 9.18 2.00
N GLU A 38 14.29 8.73 1.00
CA GLU A 38 13.84 8.56 -0.37
C GLU A 38 12.79 7.44 -0.45
N GLN A 39 13.05 6.32 0.23
CA GLN A 39 12.09 5.22 0.32
C GLN A 39 10.79 5.68 1.01
N ALA A 40 10.90 6.42 2.11
CA ALA A 40 9.73 6.95 2.83
C ALA A 40 8.89 7.90 1.94
N ARG A 41 9.54 8.78 1.18
CA ARG A 41 8.84 9.68 0.23
C ARG A 41 8.11 8.90 -0.86
N GLN A 42 8.74 7.88 -1.42
CA GLN A 42 8.14 7.04 -2.44
C GLN A 42 6.96 6.23 -1.88
N ALA A 43 7.07 5.75 -0.65
CA ALA A 43 5.99 5.06 0.04
C ALA A 43 4.77 5.97 0.24
N ILE A 44 4.96 7.21 0.67
CA ILE A 44 3.86 8.18 0.82
C ILE A 44 3.13 8.36 -0.52
N LYS A 45 3.86 8.53 -1.63
CA LYS A 45 3.25 8.67 -2.98
C LYS A 45 2.46 7.43 -3.37
N ALA A 46 3.03 6.24 -3.21
CA ALA A 46 2.34 4.98 -3.48
C ALA A 46 1.07 4.85 -2.64
N MET A 47 1.13 5.24 -1.38
CA MET A 47 -0.01 5.19 -0.46
C MET A 47 -1.10 6.20 -0.84
N GLN A 48 -0.74 7.40 -1.29
CA GLN A 48 -1.68 8.40 -1.82
C GLN A 48 -2.42 7.91 -3.06
N THR A 49 -1.74 7.16 -3.95
CA THR A 49 -2.38 6.53 -5.11
C THR A 49 -3.35 5.42 -4.70
N LEU A 50 -2.97 4.57 -3.75
CA LEU A 50 -3.75 3.39 -3.34
C LEU A 50 -4.92 3.70 -2.41
N ARG A 51 -4.79 4.71 -1.53
CA ARG A 51 -5.80 5.06 -0.52
C ARG A 51 -7.21 5.27 -1.08
N PRO A 52 -7.46 6.08 -2.13
CA PRO A 52 -8.81 6.27 -2.64
C PRO A 52 -9.42 4.98 -3.19
N ILE A 53 -8.62 4.16 -3.87
CA ILE A 53 -9.07 2.87 -4.43
C ILE A 53 -9.51 1.93 -3.31
N LEU A 54 -8.68 1.78 -2.28
CA LEU A 54 -9.00 0.94 -1.12
C LEU A 54 -10.22 1.47 -0.35
N ARG A 55 -10.33 2.79 -0.16
CA ARG A 55 -11.48 3.40 0.53
C ARG A 55 -12.78 3.17 -0.23
N LYS A 56 -12.75 3.25 -1.56
CA LYS A 56 -13.90 2.92 -2.41
C LYS A 56 -14.40 1.49 -2.17
N HIS A 57 -13.50 0.49 -2.18
CA HIS A 57 -13.89 -0.90 -1.92
C HIS A 57 -14.41 -1.14 -0.49
N LEU A 58 -13.94 -0.34 0.46
CA LEU A 58 -14.36 -0.43 1.86
C LEU A 58 -15.60 0.43 2.19
N ASN A 59 -16.19 1.10 1.20
CA ASN A 59 -17.28 2.07 1.39
C ASN A 59 -16.95 3.17 2.41
N LEU A 60 -15.72 3.69 2.36
CA LEU A 60 -15.21 4.74 3.24
C LEU A 60 -15.03 6.09 2.52
N GLU A 61 -15.82 6.36 1.48
CA GLU A 61 -15.76 7.65 0.78
C GLU A 61 -16.43 8.74 1.64
N GLY A 62 -15.68 9.76 2.11
CA GLY A 62 -16.27 10.94 2.79
C GLY A 62 -15.58 11.48 4.06
N GLU A 63 -14.57 10.80 4.62
CA GLU A 63 -13.75 11.32 5.74
C GLU A 63 -12.34 11.76 5.30
#